data_AF-H2YX32-F1
#
_entry.id   AF-H2YX32-F1
#
_cell.length_a   1.000
_cell.length_b   1.000
_cell.length_c   1.000
_cell.angle_alpha   90.00
_cell.angle_beta   90.00
_cell.angle_gamma   90.00
#
_symmetry.space_group_name_H-M   'P 1'
#
loop_
_entity.id
_entity.type
_entity.pdbx_description
1 polymer ?
#
loop_
_entity_poly.entity_id
_entity_poly.type
_entity_poly.pdbx_seq_one_letter_code
_entity_poly.pdbx_strand_id
1 'polypeptide(L)'
;RVHLKLDRSAASSVDAYFEYRNIVGEDDHGRLFTPQEYEDYKKKVLPMRMQNRLYVSWSNVDGMDCKLIGPETMCFCQHRYKHHKTDFKQPVKDIKEIKCKIVGCKCSGFNFVPKNGTQPLRCHCKHDVTMHCEKSPFLCKGHKCVCSGFKSSYRCGCGSMLEEHVTQIETREERIKRGHPVAQYEPPYAAMGGLTGLSSLLDGYMRLDDSGIGAPS
;
A
#
# COMPACT_ATOMS: atom_id res chain seq x y z
N ARG A 1 -10.53 -5.32 34.19
CA ARG A 1 -10.82 -6.00 32.90
C ARG A 1 -12.26 -5.66 32.54
N VAL A 2 -12.49 -4.72 31.62
CA VAL A 2 -13.86 -4.32 31.24
C VAL A 2 -14.39 -5.40 30.29
N HIS A 3 -15.38 -6.17 30.74
CA HIS A 3 -16.11 -7.09 29.89
C HIS A 3 -17.25 -6.34 29.20
N LEU A 4 -16.96 -5.76 28.03
CA LEU A 4 -17.99 -5.20 27.16
C LEU A 4 -18.82 -6.35 26.59
N LYS A 5 -20.04 -6.55 27.08
CA LYS A 5 -21.04 -7.44 26.48
C LYS A 5 -21.85 -6.63 25.48
N LEU A 6 -21.63 -6.86 24.20
CA LEU A 6 -22.40 -6.25 23.10
C LEU A 6 -23.60 -7.17 22.80
N ASP A 7 -24.80 -6.60 22.69
CA ASP A 7 -25.95 -7.32 22.16
C ASP A 7 -25.85 -7.51 20.64
N ARG A 8 -26.76 -8.29 20.03
CA ARG A 8 -26.72 -8.57 18.58
C ARG A 8 -26.84 -7.31 17.72
N SER A 9 -27.59 -6.29 18.17
CA SER A 9 -27.72 -4.99 17.48
C SER A 9 -26.45 -4.14 17.56
N ALA A 10 -25.71 -4.24 18.68
CA ALA A 10 -24.44 -3.58 18.85
C ALA A 10 -23.36 -4.23 17.99
N ALA A 11 -23.41 -5.55 17.80
CA ALA A 11 -22.52 -6.25 16.86
C ALA A 11 -22.72 -5.80 15.40
N SER A 12 -23.97 -5.71 14.93
CA SER A 12 -24.25 -5.25 13.56
C SER A 12 -23.84 -3.80 13.32
N SER A 13 -23.96 -2.94 14.33
CA SER A 13 -23.54 -1.54 14.25
C SER A 13 -22.02 -1.40 14.14
N VAL A 14 -21.28 -2.29 14.83
CA VAL A 14 -19.83 -2.37 14.75
C VAL A 14 -19.38 -2.83 13.36
N ASP A 15 -20.01 -3.87 12.81
CA ASP A 15 -19.70 -4.37 11.47
C ASP A 15 -19.97 -3.31 10.39
N ALA A 16 -21.11 -2.60 10.48
CA ALA A 16 -21.45 -1.51 9.58
C ALA A 16 -20.43 -0.36 9.63
N TYR A 17 -19.92 -0.04 10.83
CA TYR A 17 -18.87 0.97 10.99
C TYR A 17 -17.53 0.53 10.37
N PHE A 18 -17.16 -0.76 10.50
CA PHE A 18 -15.97 -1.28 9.85
C PHE A 18 -16.09 -1.26 8.34
N GLU A 19 -17.24 -1.64 7.78
CA GLU A 19 -17.51 -1.55 6.35
C GLU A 19 -17.42 -0.09 5.87
N TYR A 20 -18.08 0.83 6.57
CA TYR A 20 -17.98 2.27 6.31
C TYR A 20 -16.52 2.72 6.28
N ARG A 21 -15.73 2.38 7.30
CA ARG A 21 -14.32 2.77 7.39
C ARG A 21 -13.46 2.13 6.30
N ASN A 22 -13.78 0.91 5.86
CA ASN A 22 -13.05 0.25 4.77
C ASN A 22 -13.39 0.87 3.40
N ILE A 23 -14.64 1.29 3.17
CA ILE A 23 -15.06 1.93 1.92
C ILE A 23 -14.67 3.40 1.87
N VAL A 24 -14.93 4.18 2.92
CA VAL A 24 -14.67 5.62 2.96
C VAL A 24 -13.21 5.93 3.29
N GLY A 25 -12.54 5.07 4.06
CA GLY A 25 -11.16 5.30 4.47
C GLY A 25 -11.05 6.53 5.37
N GLU A 26 -10.39 7.57 4.86
CA GLU A 26 -10.21 8.86 5.55
C GLU A 26 -10.75 10.04 4.72
N ASP A 27 -11.58 9.76 3.71
CA ASP A 27 -12.17 10.78 2.83
C ASP A 27 -13.30 11.56 3.52
N ASP A 28 -13.70 11.16 4.73
CA ASP A 28 -14.69 11.85 5.56
C ASP A 28 -14.10 13.00 6.38
N HIS A 29 -12.78 13.22 6.28
CA HIS A 29 -12.06 14.29 6.96
C HIS A 29 -12.32 14.35 8.49
N GLY A 30 -12.60 13.20 9.11
CA GLY A 30 -12.87 13.07 10.54
C GLY A 30 -14.32 13.36 10.95
N ARG A 31 -15.23 13.61 10.00
CA ARG A 31 -16.67 13.74 10.25
C ARG A 31 -17.42 12.62 9.53
N LEU A 32 -18.06 11.75 10.29
CA LEU A 32 -18.89 10.67 9.73
C LEU A 32 -19.95 11.22 8.78
N PHE A 33 -20.06 10.59 7.62
CA PHE A 33 -21.12 10.88 6.67
C PHE A 33 -22.49 10.52 7.26
N THR A 34 -23.48 11.31 6.88
CA THR A 34 -24.88 10.92 7.02
C THR A 34 -25.19 9.70 6.13
N PRO A 35 -26.27 8.95 6.40
CA PRO A 35 -26.66 7.82 5.56
C PRO A 35 -26.80 8.20 4.08
N GLN A 36 -27.37 9.37 3.79
CA GLN A 36 -27.53 9.87 2.43
C GLN A 36 -26.17 10.17 1.76
N GLU A 37 -25.29 10.89 2.45
CA GLU A 37 -23.93 11.18 1.95
C GLU A 37 -23.14 9.90 1.70
N TYR A 38 -23.28 8.88 2.54
CA TYR A 38 -22.62 7.59 2.37
C TYR A 38 -23.14 6.82 1.14
N GLU A 39 -24.45 6.78 0.93
CA GLU A 39 -25.04 6.16 -0.28
C GLU A 39 -24.58 6.86 -1.56
N ASP A 40 -24.58 8.19 -1.56
CA ASP A 40 -24.13 8.97 -2.72
C ASP A 40 -22.62 8.83 -2.97
N TYR A 41 -21.82 8.72 -1.90
CA TYR A 41 -20.41 8.38 -1.99
C TYR A 41 -20.22 7.00 -2.63
N LYS A 42 -20.93 5.97 -2.16
CA LYS A 42 -20.88 4.61 -2.74
C LYS A 42 -21.22 4.62 -4.24
N LYS A 43 -22.33 5.25 -4.64
CA LYS A 43 -22.71 5.33 -6.07
C LYS A 43 -21.61 5.93 -6.95
N LYS A 44 -20.80 6.84 -6.41
CA LYS A 44 -19.69 7.48 -7.11
C LYS A 44 -18.42 6.62 -7.12
N VAL A 45 -18.01 6.06 -5.98
CA VAL A 45 -16.69 5.42 -5.86
C VAL A 45 -16.68 3.94 -6.24
N LEU A 46 -17.78 3.22 -5.99
CA LEU A 46 -17.83 1.77 -6.22
C LEU A 46 -17.58 1.42 -7.69
N PRO A 47 -18.28 2.04 -8.68
CA PRO A 47 -18.05 1.70 -10.09
C PRO A 47 -16.62 2.04 -10.53
N MET A 48 -16.10 3.17 -10.06
CA MET A 48 -14.74 3.62 -10.37
C MET A 48 -13.68 2.65 -9.83
N ARG A 49 -13.84 2.15 -8.61
CA ARG A 49 -12.93 1.16 -8.01
C ARG A 49 -13.00 -0.19 -8.69
N MET A 50 -14.20 -0.64 -9.06
CA MET A 50 -14.37 -1.90 -9.80
C MET A 50 -13.71 -1.83 -11.19
N GLN A 51 -13.77 -0.68 -11.85
CA GLN A 51 -13.19 -0.51 -13.19
C GLN A 51 -11.68 -0.26 -13.16
N ASN A 52 -11.21 0.62 -12.27
CA ASN A 52 -9.83 1.11 -12.24
C ASN A 52 -9.11 0.75 -10.93
N ARG A 53 -9.35 -0.44 -10.39
CA ARG A 53 -8.60 -0.95 -9.24
C ARG A 53 -7.11 -0.99 -9.58
N LEU A 54 -6.30 -0.39 -8.70
CA LEU A 54 -4.85 -0.45 -8.82
C LEU A 54 -4.30 -1.70 -8.13
N TYR A 55 -3.58 -2.51 -8.88
CA TYR A 55 -2.74 -3.57 -8.32
C TYR A 55 -1.33 -3.03 -8.15
N VAL A 56 -0.85 -2.98 -6.91
CA VAL A 56 0.46 -2.41 -6.59
C VAL A 56 1.30 -3.44 -5.86
N SER A 57 2.45 -3.77 -6.44
CA SER A 57 3.41 -4.74 -5.93
C SER A 57 4.81 -4.15 -5.89
N TRP A 58 5.63 -4.67 -4.99
CA TRP A 58 7.07 -4.44 -4.96
C TRP A 58 7.73 -5.73 -5.41
N SER A 59 8.28 -5.70 -6.62
CA SER A 59 8.67 -6.90 -7.35
C SER A 59 10.15 -6.85 -7.72
N ASN A 60 10.81 -8.01 -7.67
CA ASN A 60 12.22 -8.12 -8.06
C ASN A 60 12.38 -8.25 -9.59
N VAL A 61 13.63 -8.29 -10.05
CA VAL A 61 13.98 -8.48 -11.47
C VAL A 61 13.47 -9.78 -12.08
N ASP A 62 13.29 -10.83 -11.28
CA ASP A 62 12.76 -12.13 -11.72
C ASP A 62 11.23 -12.13 -11.87
N GLY A 63 10.57 -11.02 -11.50
CA GLY A 63 9.13 -10.86 -11.62
C GLY A 63 8.33 -11.34 -10.40
N MET A 64 8.98 -11.78 -9.31
CA MET A 64 8.31 -12.14 -8.05
C MET A 64 7.75 -10.91 -7.36
N ASP A 65 6.49 -10.96 -6.92
CA ASP A 65 5.89 -9.93 -6.07
C ASP A 65 6.32 -10.09 -4.60
N CYS A 66 7.56 -9.68 -4.28
CA CYS A 66 8.16 -9.78 -2.95
C CYS A 66 7.34 -9.08 -1.85
N LYS A 67 6.62 -8.01 -2.16
CA LYS A 67 5.59 -7.44 -1.27
C LYS A 67 4.38 -6.97 -2.05
N LEU A 68 3.18 -7.30 -1.57
CA LEU A 68 1.95 -6.66 -2.07
C LEU A 68 1.67 -5.42 -1.22
N ILE A 69 1.44 -4.30 -1.89
CA ILE A 69 1.15 -3.03 -1.23
C ILE A 69 -0.33 -3.01 -0.88
N GLY A 70 -0.64 -2.76 0.39
CA GLY A 70 -2.00 -2.64 0.90
C GLY A 70 -2.19 -1.33 1.66
N PRO A 71 -3.40 -1.08 2.21
CA PRO A 71 -3.79 0.21 2.78
C PRO A 71 -2.89 0.64 3.94
N GLU A 72 -2.34 -0.33 4.67
CA GLU A 72 -1.51 -0.14 5.86
C GLU A 72 -0.01 -0.11 5.56
N THR A 73 0.39 -0.38 4.30
CA THR A 73 1.79 -0.36 3.89
C THR A 73 2.34 1.07 3.93
N MET A 74 3.51 1.25 4.54
CA MET A 74 4.11 2.58 4.69
C MET A 74 4.89 2.99 3.43
N CYS A 75 4.73 4.26 3.07
CA CYS A 75 5.56 4.98 2.10
C CYS A 75 6.83 5.50 2.78
N PHE A 76 7.85 5.84 1.98
CA PHE A 76 9.07 6.53 2.40
C PHE A 76 8.76 7.81 3.19
N CYS A 77 7.67 8.49 2.84
CA CYS A 77 7.20 9.69 3.53
C CYS A 77 6.59 9.43 4.93
N GLN A 78 6.62 8.18 5.39
CA GLN A 78 6.07 7.70 6.67
C GLN A 78 4.54 7.72 6.78
N HIS A 79 3.82 8.06 5.70
CA HIS A 79 2.37 7.89 5.61
C HIS A 79 2.00 6.56 4.96
N ARG A 80 0.78 6.09 5.23
CA ARG A 80 0.29 4.80 4.73
C ARG A 80 -0.19 4.92 3.28
N TYR A 81 -0.26 3.80 2.56
CA TYR A 81 -0.76 3.78 1.19
C TYR A 81 -2.19 4.35 1.07
N LYS A 82 -3.06 4.09 2.05
CA LYS A 82 -4.41 4.69 2.11
C LYS A 82 -4.44 6.21 2.23
N HIS A 83 -3.34 6.82 2.69
CA HIS A 83 -3.15 8.27 2.73
C HIS A 83 -2.76 8.84 1.37
N HIS A 84 -2.57 8.00 0.35
CA HIS A 84 -2.28 8.44 -1.00
C HIS A 84 -3.54 8.36 -1.88
N LYS A 85 -3.52 9.08 -3.00
CA LYS A 85 -4.57 9.01 -4.01
C LYS A 85 -4.48 7.66 -4.72
N THR A 86 -5.48 6.82 -4.50
CA THR A 86 -5.57 5.46 -5.07
C THR A 86 -6.79 5.28 -5.98
N ASP A 87 -7.72 6.24 -5.92
CA ASP A 87 -8.94 6.26 -6.72
C ASP A 87 -8.75 7.14 -7.97
N PHE A 88 -8.86 6.53 -9.15
CA PHE A 88 -8.67 7.18 -10.44
C PHE A 88 -9.78 6.84 -11.42
N LYS A 89 -10.16 7.82 -12.25
CA LYS A 89 -11.15 7.63 -13.32
C LYS A 89 -10.57 6.94 -14.56
N GLN A 90 -9.25 6.96 -14.70
CA GLN A 90 -8.52 6.33 -15.79
C GLN A 90 -7.39 5.48 -15.20
N PRO A 91 -6.96 4.42 -15.90
CA PRO A 91 -5.81 3.64 -15.52
C PRO A 91 -4.56 4.50 -15.30
N VAL A 92 -3.86 4.26 -14.19
CA VAL A 92 -2.61 4.93 -13.84
C VAL A 92 -1.45 4.00 -14.13
N LYS A 93 -0.39 4.54 -14.73
CA LYS A 93 0.83 3.79 -15.05
C LYS A 93 2.07 4.26 -14.31
N ASP A 94 2.08 5.50 -13.80
CA ASP A 94 3.22 6.05 -13.06
C ASP A 94 2.92 6.11 -11.56
N ILE A 95 3.82 5.52 -10.76
CA ILE A 95 3.79 5.55 -9.29
C ILE A 95 3.83 6.97 -8.71
N LYS A 96 4.35 7.94 -9.47
CA LYS A 96 4.33 9.37 -9.12
C LYS A 96 2.92 9.98 -9.10
N GLU A 97 1.94 9.36 -9.76
CA GLU A 97 0.55 9.81 -9.73
C GLU A 97 -0.14 9.48 -8.40
N ILE A 98 0.35 8.47 -7.69
CA ILE A 98 -0.12 8.07 -6.35
C ILE A 98 0.45 9.06 -5.32
N LYS A 99 -0.07 10.29 -5.31
CA LYS A 99 0.38 11.39 -4.43
C LYS A 99 -0.21 11.25 -3.03
N CYS A 100 0.56 11.63 -2.01
CA CYS A 100 0.06 11.70 -0.63
C CYS A 100 -0.98 12.85 -0.48
N LYS A 101 -2.07 12.56 0.24
CA LYS A 101 -3.16 13.51 0.55
C LYS A 101 -2.92 14.29 1.85
N ILE A 102 -1.94 13.90 2.65
CA ILE A 102 -1.64 14.56 3.92
C ILE A 102 -1.08 15.96 3.66
N VAL A 103 -1.68 16.95 4.32
CA VAL A 103 -1.31 18.37 4.20
C VAL A 103 0.17 18.54 4.57
N GLY A 104 0.92 19.20 3.67
CA GLY A 104 2.34 19.49 3.87
C GLY A 104 3.30 18.36 3.51
N CYS A 105 2.82 17.16 3.17
CA CYS A 105 3.68 16.08 2.68
C CYS A 105 4.20 16.41 1.27
N LYS A 106 5.51 16.31 1.05
CA LYS A 106 6.13 16.68 -0.23
C LYS A 106 6.64 15.49 -1.04
N CYS A 107 6.15 14.28 -0.76
CA CYS A 107 6.56 13.11 -1.53
C CYS A 107 6.16 13.23 -3.00
N SER A 108 7.00 12.70 -3.89
CA SER A 108 6.75 12.70 -5.34
C SER A 108 5.72 11.68 -5.78
N GLY A 109 5.32 10.77 -4.89
CA GLY A 109 4.50 9.60 -5.17
C GLY A 109 4.67 8.57 -4.07
N PHE A 110 3.97 7.44 -4.18
CA PHE A 110 4.15 6.32 -3.26
C PHE A 110 5.51 5.67 -3.51
N ASN A 111 6.29 5.46 -2.46
CA ASN A 111 7.60 4.83 -2.54
C ASN A 111 7.71 3.84 -1.38
N PHE A 112 7.69 2.54 -1.67
CA PHE A 112 7.80 1.54 -0.64
C PHE A 112 9.25 1.38 -0.18
N VAL A 113 9.45 1.22 1.13
CA VAL A 113 10.71 0.75 1.70
C VAL A 113 10.41 -0.38 2.68
N PRO A 114 11.03 -1.56 2.50
CA PRO A 114 10.83 -2.67 3.41
C PRO A 114 11.42 -2.36 4.80
N LYS A 115 11.09 -3.22 5.77
CA LYS A 115 11.68 -3.22 7.10
C LYS A 115 12.37 -4.56 7.32
N ASN A 116 13.37 -4.58 8.19
CA ASN A 116 13.92 -5.84 8.69
C ASN A 116 13.17 -6.21 9.98
N GLY A 117 12.09 -6.97 9.84
CA GLY A 117 11.12 -7.19 10.93
C GLY A 117 10.51 -5.87 11.39
N THR A 118 10.74 -5.49 12.64
CA THR A 118 10.27 -4.21 13.21
C THR A 118 11.24 -3.05 12.96
N GLN A 119 12.47 -3.33 12.55
CA GLN A 119 13.53 -2.33 12.45
C GLN A 119 13.48 -1.59 11.10
N PRO A 120 13.56 -0.25 11.11
CA PRO A 120 13.74 0.51 9.88
C PRO A 120 15.09 0.17 9.24
N LEU A 121 15.15 0.23 7.91
CA LEU A 121 16.41 0.06 7.21
C LEU A 121 17.35 1.23 7.46
N ARG A 122 18.64 0.91 7.44
CA ARG A 122 19.72 1.90 7.52
C ARG A 122 20.29 2.18 6.15
N CYS A 123 20.53 3.45 5.90
CA CYS A 123 21.32 3.89 4.76
C CYS A 123 22.80 3.55 4.99
N HIS A 124 23.62 3.52 3.94
CA HIS A 124 25.08 3.43 4.06
C HIS A 124 25.70 4.56 4.90
N CYS A 125 25.01 5.70 5.01
CA CYS A 125 25.38 6.78 5.94
C CYS A 125 25.06 6.46 7.42
N LYS A 126 24.56 5.25 7.71
CA LYS A 126 24.17 4.71 9.02
C LYS A 126 22.90 5.31 9.65
N HIS A 127 22.30 6.33 9.03
CA HIS A 127 21.02 6.86 9.47
C HIS A 127 19.85 6.05 8.92
N ASP A 128 18.77 5.97 9.70
CA ASP A 128 17.56 5.25 9.32
C ASP A 128 16.78 5.99 8.21
N VAL A 129 15.87 5.27 7.54
CA VAL A 129 14.98 5.81 6.49
C VAL A 129 14.29 7.12 6.90
N THR A 130 13.86 7.22 8.16
CA THR A 130 13.12 8.39 8.69
C THR A 130 13.95 9.68 8.72
N MET A 131 15.27 9.56 8.72
CA MET A 131 16.22 10.67 8.67
C MET A 131 16.49 11.17 7.25
N HIS A 132 15.81 10.62 6.24
CA HIS A 132 15.94 11.04 4.84
C HIS A 132 14.71 11.83 4.41
N CYS A 133 14.86 12.72 3.44
CA CYS A 133 13.73 13.45 2.88
C CYS A 133 12.86 12.54 2.02
N GLU A 134 11.58 12.86 1.94
CA GLU A 134 10.57 12.09 1.22
C GLU A 134 10.58 12.30 -0.30
N LYS A 135 11.49 13.14 -0.80
CA LYS A 135 11.68 13.42 -2.23
C LYS A 135 12.89 12.68 -2.75
N SER A 136 12.74 11.95 -3.85
CA SER A 136 13.88 11.40 -4.58
C SER A 136 14.91 12.51 -4.89
N PRO A 137 16.23 12.29 -4.66
CA PRO A 137 16.91 11.02 -4.36
C PRO A 137 16.93 10.58 -2.88
N PHE A 138 16.07 11.16 -2.04
CA PHE A 138 15.92 10.88 -0.61
C PHE A 138 17.19 11.25 0.17
N LEU A 139 17.55 12.53 0.13
CA LEU A 139 18.75 13.06 0.81
C LEU A 139 18.63 12.96 2.33
N CYS A 140 19.74 12.63 2.99
CA CYS A 140 19.80 12.56 4.45
C CYS A 140 19.71 13.96 5.07
N LYS A 141 18.93 14.09 6.15
CA LYS A 141 18.79 15.28 6.99
C LYS A 141 19.75 15.26 8.20
N GLY A 142 20.60 14.23 8.30
CA GLY A 142 21.59 14.09 9.36
C GLY A 142 22.63 15.22 9.30
N HIS A 143 23.02 15.74 10.46
CA HIS A 143 23.97 16.83 10.56
C HIS A 143 25.32 16.46 9.91
N LYS A 144 25.80 17.30 8.98
CA LYS A 144 27.03 17.09 8.20
C LYS A 144 27.05 15.79 7.39
N CYS A 145 25.89 15.19 7.10
CA CYS A 145 25.81 14.03 6.21
C CYS A 145 25.86 14.48 4.74
N VAL A 146 26.66 13.79 3.94
CA VAL A 146 26.89 14.09 2.51
C VAL A 146 26.47 12.95 1.58
N CYS A 147 25.60 12.05 2.04
CA CYS A 147 25.16 10.96 1.19
C CYS A 147 24.27 11.48 0.04
N SER A 148 24.41 10.88 -1.14
CA SER A 148 23.71 11.30 -2.35
C SER A 148 22.25 10.85 -2.42
N GLY A 149 21.80 10.05 -1.45
CA GLY A 149 20.46 9.50 -1.38
C GLY A 149 20.38 8.30 -0.45
N PHE A 150 19.18 7.79 -0.24
CA PHE A 150 18.98 6.56 0.54
C PHE A 150 19.47 5.34 -0.24
N LYS A 151 20.45 4.62 0.31
CA LYS A 151 20.97 3.37 -0.23
C LYS A 151 21.24 2.39 0.91
N SER A 152 20.82 1.15 0.79
CA SER A 152 20.92 0.16 1.85
C SER A 152 21.48 -1.15 1.32
N SER A 153 22.35 -1.82 2.08
CA SER A 153 22.79 -3.19 1.83
C SER A 153 21.74 -4.23 2.25
N TYR A 154 20.46 -3.85 2.26
CA TYR A 154 19.35 -4.74 2.57
C TYR A 154 19.22 -5.79 1.49
N ARG A 155 19.16 -7.05 1.91
CA ARG A 155 18.85 -8.20 1.06
C ARG A 155 17.44 -8.67 1.41
N CYS A 156 16.57 -8.69 0.40
CA CYS A 156 15.22 -9.22 0.56
C CYS A 156 15.26 -10.73 0.80
N GLY A 157 14.20 -11.30 1.37
CA GLY A 157 14.05 -12.75 1.52
C GLY A 157 14.07 -13.51 0.19
N CYS A 158 13.77 -12.86 -0.94
CA CYS A 158 13.94 -13.43 -2.28
C CYS A 158 15.42 -13.54 -2.72
N GLY A 159 16.36 -12.96 -1.98
CA GLY A 159 17.78 -12.95 -2.29
C GLY A 159 18.27 -11.70 -3.01
N SER A 160 17.41 -10.92 -3.68
CA SER A 160 17.81 -9.69 -4.38
C SER A 160 18.03 -8.50 -3.43
N MET A 161 18.84 -7.52 -3.85
CA MET A 161 19.09 -6.26 -3.16
C MET A 161 17.89 -5.31 -3.26
N LEU A 162 17.82 -4.32 -2.36
CA LEU A 162 16.75 -3.30 -2.35
C LEU A 162 16.55 -2.60 -3.71
N GLU A 163 17.64 -2.24 -4.38
CA GLU A 163 17.63 -1.49 -5.65
C GLU A 163 17.22 -2.34 -6.87
N GLU A 164 17.25 -3.67 -6.73
CA GLU A 164 16.79 -4.62 -7.75
C GLU A 164 15.27 -4.83 -7.72
N HIS A 165 14.56 -4.04 -6.91
CA HIS A 165 13.11 -4.09 -6.84
C HIS A 165 12.48 -2.80 -7.32
N VAL A 166 11.35 -2.95 -8.00
CA VAL A 166 10.55 -1.84 -8.50
C VAL A 166 9.16 -1.93 -7.91
N THR A 167 8.61 -0.79 -7.49
CA THR A 167 7.17 -0.71 -7.17
C THR A 167 6.41 -0.60 -8.49
N GLN A 168 5.68 -1.64 -8.85
CA GLN A 168 4.89 -1.72 -10.08
C GLN A 168 3.44 -1.33 -9.81
N ILE A 169 2.80 -0.71 -10.79
CA ILE A 169 1.36 -0.48 -10.82
C ILE A 169 0.82 -1.16 -12.06
N GLU A 170 -0.24 -1.92 -11.87
CA GLU A 170 -0.91 -2.64 -12.93
C GLU A 170 -2.42 -2.45 -12.83
N THR A 171 -3.06 -2.42 -14.00
CA THR A 171 -4.48 -2.75 -14.12
C THR A 171 -4.70 -4.24 -13.92
N ARG A 172 -5.97 -4.64 -13.73
CA ARG A 172 -6.36 -6.05 -13.68
C ARG A 172 -5.90 -6.83 -14.91
N GLU A 173 -6.08 -6.25 -16.10
CA GLU A 173 -5.72 -6.88 -17.38
C GLU A 173 -4.21 -7.04 -17.54
N GLU A 174 -3.43 -5.99 -17.20
CA GLU A 174 -1.97 -6.04 -17.23
C GLU A 174 -1.42 -7.10 -16.27
N ARG A 175 -2.00 -7.21 -15.07
CA ARG A 175 -1.62 -8.20 -14.07
C ARG A 175 -1.88 -9.64 -14.53
N ILE A 176 -3.05 -9.89 -15.11
CA ILE A 176 -3.38 -11.21 -15.71
C ILE A 176 -2.42 -11.52 -16.85
N LYS A 177 -2.10 -10.54 -17.70
CA LYS A 177 -1.14 -10.70 -18.80
C LYS A 177 0.27 -11.01 -18.30
N ARG A 178 0.67 -10.47 -17.15
CA ARG A 178 1.92 -10.83 -16.45
C ARG A 178 1.85 -12.20 -15.74
N GLY A 179 0.74 -12.93 -15.87
CA GLY A 179 0.55 -14.25 -15.24
C GLY A 179 0.34 -14.19 -13.73
N HIS A 180 0.02 -13.01 -13.19
CA HIS A 180 -0.13 -12.80 -11.75
C HIS A 180 -1.60 -12.91 -11.33
N PRO A 181 -1.85 -13.40 -10.11
CA PRO A 181 -3.21 -13.61 -9.63
C PRO A 181 -3.90 -12.28 -9.32
N VAL A 182 -5.19 -12.25 -9.62
CA VAL A 182 -6.12 -11.17 -9.29
C VAL A 182 -7.11 -11.67 -8.25
N ALA A 183 -7.70 -10.76 -7.47
CA ALA A 183 -8.64 -11.19 -6.44
C ALA A 183 -9.90 -11.80 -7.08
N GLN A 184 -10.35 -12.95 -6.57
CA GLN A 184 -11.60 -13.57 -7.01
C GLN A 184 -12.82 -12.74 -6.58
N TYR A 185 -12.74 -12.16 -5.37
CA TYR A 185 -13.70 -11.21 -4.86
C TYR A 185 -13.00 -9.87 -4.62
N GLU A 186 -13.54 -8.80 -5.21
CA GLU A 186 -12.99 -7.45 -5.11
C GLU A 186 -13.90 -6.61 -4.23
N PRO A 187 -13.69 -6.62 -2.89
CA PRO A 187 -14.41 -5.68 -2.06
C PRO A 187 -13.98 -4.27 -2.48
N PRO A 188 -14.93 -3.32 -2.58
CA PRO A 188 -14.66 -1.99 -3.10
C PRO A 188 -14.03 -1.07 -2.03
N TYR A 189 -13.13 -1.62 -1.24
CA TYR A 189 -12.44 -0.94 -0.15
C TYR A 189 -11.39 0.03 -0.70
N ALA A 190 -11.16 1.11 0.06
CA ALA A 190 -10.19 2.12 -0.29
C ALA A 190 -8.77 1.55 -0.22
N ALA A 191 -7.96 1.87 -1.23
CA ALA A 191 -6.52 1.59 -1.24
C ALA A 191 -6.13 0.12 -1.00
N MET A 192 -6.89 -0.84 -1.55
CA MET A 192 -6.56 -2.27 -1.46
C MET A 192 -5.20 -2.61 -2.08
N GLY A 193 -4.77 -1.85 -3.09
CA GLY A 193 -3.52 -2.08 -3.80
C GLY A 193 -3.46 -3.51 -4.34
N GLY A 194 -2.32 -4.18 -4.14
CA GLY A 194 -2.07 -5.55 -4.60
C GLY A 194 -2.71 -6.65 -3.74
N LEU A 195 -3.43 -6.35 -2.65
CA LEU A 195 -3.98 -7.40 -1.77
C LEU A 195 -5.13 -8.17 -2.42
N THR A 196 -5.00 -9.48 -2.55
CA THR A 196 -6.00 -10.38 -3.15
C THR A 196 -6.62 -11.36 -2.15
N GLY A 197 -5.96 -11.57 -1.01
CA GLY A 197 -6.42 -12.44 0.07
C GLY A 197 -5.59 -12.23 1.35
N LEU A 198 -5.81 -13.07 2.36
CA LEU A 198 -5.11 -12.97 3.64
C LEU A 198 -3.61 -13.26 3.53
N SER A 199 -3.25 -14.24 2.72
CA SER A 199 -1.86 -14.62 2.39
C SER A 199 -1.11 -13.54 1.62
N SER A 200 -1.80 -12.59 0.97
CA SER A 200 -1.16 -11.41 0.37
C SER A 200 -0.38 -10.56 1.40
N LEU A 201 -0.71 -10.69 2.70
CA LEU A 201 0.01 -10.00 3.78
C LEU A 201 1.42 -10.55 4.02
N LEU A 202 1.63 -11.83 3.72
CA LEU A 202 2.95 -12.49 3.81
C LEU A 202 3.90 -11.90 2.76
N ASP A 203 5.19 -12.03 3.02
CA ASP A 203 6.22 -11.68 2.03
C ASP A 203 6.22 -12.71 0.89
N GLY A 204 6.50 -12.24 -0.33
CA GLY A 204 6.29 -13.00 -1.56
C GLY A 204 7.00 -14.36 -1.57
N TYR A 205 8.24 -14.42 -1.06
CA TYR A 205 9.02 -15.66 -0.98
C TYR A 205 8.42 -16.71 -0.03
N MET A 206 7.50 -16.31 0.86
CA MET A 206 6.81 -17.21 1.79
C MET A 206 5.41 -17.62 1.30
N ARG A 207 4.92 -17.04 0.20
CA ARG A 207 3.59 -17.39 -0.32
C ARG A 207 3.67 -18.72 -1.05
N LEU A 208 2.84 -19.65 -0.61
CA LEU A 208 2.69 -21.00 -1.19
C LEU A 208 1.36 -21.14 -1.95
N ASP A 209 0.58 -20.07 -2.02
CA ASP A 209 -0.77 -20.06 -2.57
C ASP A 209 -0.89 -19.07 -3.73
N ASP A 210 -2.02 -19.14 -4.43
CA ASP A 210 -2.32 -18.33 -5.62
C ASP A 210 -2.52 -16.83 -5.31
N SER A 211 -2.12 -16.33 -4.15
CA SER A 211 -2.24 -14.91 -3.80
C SER A 211 -1.02 -14.10 -4.26
N GLY A 212 -0.02 -14.74 -4.87
CA GLY A 212 1.09 -14.12 -5.62
C GLY A 212 1.96 -15.17 -6.33
N ILE A 213 2.86 -14.74 -7.23
CA ILE A 213 3.93 -15.63 -7.71
C ILE A 213 4.99 -15.68 -6.60
N GLY A 214 5.16 -16.86 -6.00
CA GLY A 214 6.18 -17.13 -4.97
C GLY A 214 7.60 -17.21 -5.57
N ALA A 215 8.51 -17.89 -4.88
CA ALA A 215 9.84 -18.20 -5.42
C ALA A 215 9.74 -18.87 -6.80
N PRO A 216 10.41 -18.36 -7.86
CA PRO A 216 10.56 -19.15 -9.09
C PRO A 216 11.22 -20.48 -8.74
N SER A 217 10.68 -21.57 -9.30
CA SER A 217 11.17 -22.93 -9.09
C SER A 217 12.52 -23.16 -9.73
#